data_AF-A0A938KDA6-F1
#
_entry.id   AF-A0A938KDA6-F1
#
_cell.length_a   1.000
_cell.length_b   1.000
_cell.length_c   1.000
_cell.angle_alpha   90.00
_cell.angle_beta   90.00
_cell.angle_gamma   90.00
#
_symmetry.space_group_name_H-M   'P 1'
#
loop_
_entity.id
_entity.type
_entity.pdbx_description
1 polymer ?
#
loop_
_entity_poly.entity_id
_entity_poly.type
_entity_poly.pdbx_seq_one_letter_code
_entity_poly.pdbx_strand_id
1 'polypeptide(L)'
;MKPTHQIMECQPNSRAKGCGCSAQEIHQPFPPRSTKLGKNMNRSLAQFKRISLKKDGEVYAYLLTTIRRTAKNGLRQEGSAPNFQGNCITLCTCKHRMRTWRDQSDWKKGVWIAGLTNLGTVKPEYGLFYLMRVGDAFESHFDLWNARYSLKDEYGMTLQAKVAHRHFLGDIFFPKSSPLLGRDRFLPENYLRPKEEGHSHSQRRNPNQWHKDVRRAYLLVGDPKLSFIWDKPELRLKKDRHARTKKYRSVAEFLEAFKSLKS
;
A
#
# COMPACT_ATOMS: atom_id res chain seq x y z
N MET A 1 -33.39 -17.61 -9.99
CA MET A 1 -33.35 -17.04 -8.63
C MET A 1 -32.01 -16.35 -8.44
N LYS A 2 -31.99 -15.02 -8.25
CA LYS A 2 -30.76 -14.26 -8.00
C LYS A 2 -30.50 -14.25 -6.48
N PRO A 3 -29.27 -14.48 -6.00
CA PRO A 3 -28.99 -14.34 -4.58
C PRO A 3 -28.87 -12.85 -4.25
N THR A 4 -29.87 -12.32 -3.58
CA THR A 4 -29.84 -11.00 -2.94
C THR A 4 -28.91 -11.11 -1.74
N HIS A 5 -27.64 -10.74 -1.90
CA HIS A 5 -26.78 -10.51 -0.74
C HIS A 5 -27.25 -9.24 -0.04
N GLN A 6 -28.03 -9.39 1.03
CA GLN A 6 -28.25 -8.34 2.01
C GLN A 6 -26.89 -7.85 2.49
N ILE A 7 -26.58 -6.62 2.13
CA ILE A 7 -25.53 -5.84 2.78
C ILE A 7 -25.99 -5.70 4.23
N MET A 8 -25.26 -6.30 5.17
CA MET A 8 -25.39 -5.98 6.58
C MET A 8 -24.94 -4.52 6.77
N GLU A 9 -25.86 -3.60 6.52
CA GLU A 9 -25.79 -2.27 7.10
C GLU A 9 -26.02 -2.43 8.60
N CYS A 10 -25.03 -2.04 9.40
CA CYS A 10 -25.24 -1.86 10.82
C CYS A 10 -26.34 -0.81 11.01
N GLN A 11 -27.56 -1.23 11.33
CA GLN A 11 -28.62 -0.31 11.67
C GLN A 11 -28.33 0.33 13.04
N PRO A 12 -28.45 1.66 13.16
CA PRO A 12 -28.23 2.36 14.41
C PRO A 12 -29.45 2.14 15.31
N ASN A 13 -29.41 1.10 16.15
CA ASN A 13 -30.43 0.94 17.16
C ASN A 13 -30.19 1.90 18.32
N SER A 14 -31.15 2.78 18.53
CA SER A 14 -31.19 3.79 19.58
C SER A 14 -31.09 3.16 20.98
N ARG A 15 -30.31 3.82 21.86
CA ARG A 15 -30.24 3.63 23.33
C ARG A 15 -29.34 2.51 23.87
N ALA A 16 -28.10 2.42 23.38
CA ALA A 16 -27.01 1.83 24.16
C ALA A 16 -25.96 2.91 24.50
N LYS A 17 -25.65 3.04 25.79
CA LYS A 17 -24.60 3.88 26.35
C LYS A 17 -23.27 3.63 25.62
N GLY A 18 -22.67 4.72 25.14
CA GLY A 18 -21.27 4.80 24.72
C GLY A 18 -20.87 3.76 23.67
N CYS A 19 -21.31 3.94 22.41
CA CYS A 19 -20.63 3.29 21.30
C CYS A 19 -19.18 3.79 21.29
N GLY A 20 -18.25 2.94 21.70
CA GLY A 20 -16.81 3.15 21.62
C GLY A 20 -16.37 3.18 20.17
N CYS A 21 -16.78 4.21 19.43
CA CYS A 21 -16.07 4.69 18.25
C CYS A 21 -14.71 5.18 18.75
N SER A 22 -13.82 4.22 18.97
CA SER A 22 -12.41 4.42 19.26
C SER A 22 -11.88 5.55 18.40
N ALA A 23 -11.13 6.48 19.00
CA ALA A 23 -10.38 7.51 18.29
C ALA A 23 -9.87 6.94 16.97
N GLN A 24 -10.37 7.48 15.85
CA GLN A 24 -10.11 6.95 14.51
C GLN A 24 -8.62 6.63 14.39
N GLU A 25 -8.26 5.38 14.05
CA GLU A 25 -6.85 4.99 13.91
C GLU A 25 -6.19 5.87 12.85
N ILE A 26 -5.52 6.94 13.27
CA ILE A 26 -4.88 7.96 12.41
C ILE A 26 -3.74 7.40 11.54
N HIS A 27 -3.42 6.12 11.67
CA HIS A 27 -2.33 5.46 10.98
C HIS A 27 -2.66 4.00 10.69
N GLN A 28 -2.01 3.42 9.68
CA GLN A 28 -2.18 2.00 9.35
C GLN A 28 -1.48 1.12 10.40
N PRO A 29 -2.18 0.14 11.01
CA PRO A 29 -1.58 -0.81 11.94
C PRO A 29 -0.65 -1.78 11.21
N PHE A 30 0.52 -2.06 11.79
CA PHE A 30 1.44 -3.06 11.25
C PHE A 30 0.85 -4.47 11.28
N PRO A 31 1.18 -5.32 10.30
CA PRO A 31 0.62 -6.67 10.22
C PRO A 31 1.09 -7.54 11.40
N PRO A 32 0.22 -8.40 11.97
CA PRO A 32 0.63 -9.34 13.00
C PRO A 32 1.75 -10.27 12.52
N ARG A 33 2.70 -10.61 13.40
CA ARG A 33 3.86 -11.46 13.06
C ARG A 33 3.50 -12.88 12.61
N SER A 34 2.29 -13.35 12.88
CA SER A 34 1.77 -14.62 12.39
C SER A 34 1.55 -14.62 10.88
N THR A 35 1.34 -13.45 10.27
CA THR A 35 1.05 -13.28 8.85
C THR A 35 2.31 -13.36 7.97
N LYS A 36 2.14 -13.54 6.66
CA LYS A 36 3.26 -13.66 5.69
C LYS A 36 4.12 -12.39 5.66
N LEU A 37 3.49 -11.22 5.54
CA LEU A 37 4.15 -9.91 5.57
C LEU A 37 4.69 -9.60 6.98
N GLY A 38 3.97 -9.97 8.04
CA GLY A 38 4.42 -9.82 9.42
C GLY A 38 5.73 -10.57 9.73
N LYS A 39 5.91 -11.76 9.16
CA LYS A 39 7.19 -12.52 9.24
C LYS A 39 8.35 -11.82 8.55
N ASN A 40 8.07 -10.87 7.65
CA ASN A 40 9.07 -10.09 6.92
C ASN A 40 9.28 -8.68 7.50
N MET A 41 8.71 -8.40 8.67
CA MET A 41 8.94 -7.13 9.37
C MET A 41 10.37 -7.04 9.93
N ASN A 42 10.95 -5.84 9.84
CA ASN A 42 12.22 -5.48 10.50
C ASN A 42 13.34 -6.50 10.24
N ARG A 43 13.48 -6.91 8.97
CA ARG A 43 14.62 -7.75 8.57
C ARG A 43 15.89 -6.91 8.63
N SER A 44 16.92 -7.44 9.28
CA SER A 44 18.23 -6.80 9.26
C SER A 44 18.83 -6.84 7.85
N LEU A 45 19.82 -5.98 7.57
CA LEU A 45 20.48 -5.96 6.26
C LEU A 45 21.08 -7.32 5.91
N ALA A 46 21.69 -8.01 6.88
CA ALA A 46 22.28 -9.33 6.70
C ALA A 46 21.24 -10.44 6.47
N GLN A 47 20.10 -10.38 7.15
CA GLN A 47 18.98 -11.30 6.87
C GLN A 47 18.41 -11.04 5.48
N PHE A 48 18.25 -9.76 5.11
CA PHE A 48 17.65 -9.39 3.85
C PHE A 48 18.55 -9.72 2.66
N LYS A 49 19.86 -9.45 2.74
CA LYS A 49 20.85 -9.90 1.74
C LYS A 49 20.78 -11.41 1.49
N ARG A 50 20.61 -12.24 2.53
CA ARG A 50 20.48 -13.71 2.37
C ARG A 50 19.21 -14.13 1.62
N ILE A 51 18.09 -13.45 1.85
CA ILE A 51 16.81 -13.75 1.19
C ILE A 51 16.79 -13.23 -0.25
N SER A 52 17.34 -12.04 -0.47
CA SER A 52 17.17 -11.29 -1.72
C SER A 52 18.05 -11.76 -2.88
N LEU A 53 19.17 -12.44 -2.62
CA LEU A 53 20.08 -12.89 -3.68
C LEU A 53 19.48 -13.92 -4.65
N LYS A 54 18.34 -14.55 -4.31
CA LYS A 54 17.69 -15.55 -5.18
C LYS A 54 16.67 -14.97 -6.16
N LYS A 55 16.24 -13.72 -6.00
CA LYS A 55 15.17 -13.08 -6.79
C LYS A 55 15.51 -11.63 -7.09
N ASP A 56 16.58 -11.45 -7.84
CA ASP A 56 17.05 -10.13 -8.25
C ASP A 56 16.11 -9.46 -9.26
N GLY A 57 16.25 -8.14 -9.42
CA GLY A 57 15.45 -7.33 -10.32
C GLY A 57 15.65 -5.82 -10.09
N GLU A 58 15.18 -5.01 -11.04
CA GLU A 58 15.27 -3.56 -10.95
C GLU A 58 14.49 -3.04 -9.73
N VAL A 59 15.05 -2.07 -9.01
CA VAL A 59 14.39 -1.40 -7.88
C VAL A 59 14.02 0.03 -8.26
N TYR A 60 12.73 0.35 -8.19
CA TYR A 60 12.25 1.73 -8.22
C TYR A 60 12.08 2.26 -6.81
N ALA A 61 12.92 3.19 -6.40
CA ALA A 61 12.92 3.78 -5.08
C ALA A 61 12.36 5.21 -5.09
N TYR A 62 11.57 5.57 -4.08
CA TYR A 62 11.04 6.93 -3.96
C TYR A 62 10.84 7.38 -2.51
N LEU A 63 10.77 8.70 -2.32
CA LEU A 63 10.51 9.30 -1.02
C LEU A 63 9.00 9.32 -0.69
N LEU A 64 8.68 8.79 0.48
CA LEU A 64 7.40 8.86 1.16
C LEU A 64 7.36 10.11 2.04
N THR A 65 6.23 10.82 1.97
CA THR A 65 5.99 12.03 2.77
C THR A 65 4.92 11.81 3.84
N THR A 66 4.34 10.61 3.90
CA THR A 66 3.22 10.24 4.78
C THR A 66 3.66 9.39 5.97
N ILE A 67 4.95 9.07 6.06
CA ILE A 67 5.52 8.39 7.22
C ILE A 67 5.91 9.43 8.26
N ARG A 68 5.61 9.15 9.53
CA ARG A 68 6.03 9.95 10.69
C ARG A 68 6.85 9.11 11.64
N ARG A 69 7.82 9.75 12.31
CA ARG A 69 8.50 9.15 13.46
C ARG A 69 7.61 9.31 14.70
N THR A 70 7.56 8.27 15.52
CA THR A 70 6.91 8.31 16.84
C THR A 70 7.92 8.74 17.90
N ALA A 71 7.43 9.14 19.08
CA ALA A 71 8.28 9.47 20.23
C ALA A 71 9.20 8.31 20.65
N LYS A 72 8.77 7.06 20.43
CA LYS A 72 9.54 5.83 20.73
C LYS A 72 10.44 5.38 19.56
N ASN A 73 10.80 6.30 18.67
CA ASN A 73 11.62 6.03 17.48
C ASN A 73 11.01 4.99 16.51
N GLY A 74 9.70 4.78 16.56
CA GLY A 74 8.97 3.96 15.58
C GLY A 74 8.62 4.79 14.33
N LEU A 75 8.13 4.10 13.31
CA LEU A 75 7.57 4.68 12.09
C LEU A 75 6.08 4.39 12.06
N ARG A 76 5.27 5.35 11.60
CA ARG A 76 3.83 5.15 11.35
C ARG A 76 3.45 5.71 9.99
N GLN A 77 2.55 5.02 9.29
CA GLN A 77 2.02 5.43 8.00
C GLN A 77 0.67 6.11 8.17
N GLU A 78 0.59 7.39 7.83
CA GLU A 78 -0.64 8.21 7.94
C GLU A 78 -1.31 8.44 6.57
N GLY A 79 -0.75 7.90 5.48
CA GLY A 79 -1.30 8.02 4.13
C GLY A 79 -1.98 6.74 3.65
N SER A 80 -2.75 6.86 2.56
CA SER A 80 -3.44 5.71 1.96
C SER A 80 -2.49 4.74 1.25
N ALA A 81 -1.36 5.20 0.71
CA ALA A 81 -0.42 4.32 -0.01
C ALA A 81 1.05 4.58 0.38
N PRO A 82 1.92 3.54 0.47
CA PRO A 82 1.58 2.12 0.40
C PRO A 82 0.57 1.72 1.48
N ASN A 83 -0.40 0.87 1.12
CA ASN A 83 -1.29 0.24 2.08
C ASN A 83 -0.77 -1.17 2.37
N PHE A 84 -0.50 -1.49 3.63
CA PHE A 84 0.01 -2.81 4.05
C PHE A 84 -0.97 -3.59 4.93
N GLN A 85 -2.19 -3.08 5.11
CA GLN A 85 -3.27 -3.78 5.80
C GLN A 85 -3.66 -5.05 5.01
N GLY A 86 -4.17 -6.07 5.70
CA GLY A 86 -4.59 -7.30 5.03
C GLY A 86 -3.43 -8.18 4.52
N ASN A 87 -2.24 -8.12 5.12
CA ASN A 87 -1.12 -9.03 4.83
C ASN A 87 -0.46 -8.88 3.43
N CYS A 88 -0.66 -7.77 2.72
CA CYS A 88 0.13 -7.45 1.52
C CYS A 88 0.27 -5.94 1.31
N ILE A 89 1.31 -5.53 0.59
CA ILE A 89 1.56 -4.12 0.24
C ILE A 89 0.88 -3.81 -1.10
N THR A 90 0.11 -2.72 -1.16
CA THR A 90 -0.54 -2.22 -2.38
C THR A 90 -0.15 -0.79 -2.70
N LEU A 91 -0.15 -0.47 -3.99
CA LEU A 91 0.02 0.88 -4.53
C LEU A 91 -1.10 1.15 -5.55
N CYS A 92 -2.23 1.64 -5.07
CA CYS A 92 -3.44 1.79 -5.87
C CYS A 92 -3.88 3.26 -6.12
N THR A 93 -3.56 4.22 -5.24
CA THR A 93 -3.96 5.63 -5.40
C THR A 93 -2.81 6.64 -5.53
N CYS A 94 -1.56 6.20 -5.38
CA CYS A 94 -0.39 7.09 -5.41
C CYS A 94 0.56 6.79 -6.56
N LYS A 95 1.48 7.73 -6.81
CA LYS A 95 2.60 7.57 -7.76
C LYS A 95 2.18 7.14 -9.17
N HIS A 96 1.08 7.72 -9.69
CA HIS A 96 0.55 7.45 -11.05
C HIS A 96 1.63 7.33 -12.12
N ARG A 97 2.50 8.34 -12.24
CA ARG A 97 3.60 8.35 -13.22
C ARG A 97 4.54 7.15 -13.11
N MET A 98 4.84 6.69 -11.89
CA MET A 98 5.66 5.48 -11.71
C MET A 98 4.86 4.26 -12.17
N ARG A 99 3.60 4.14 -11.74
CA ARG A 99 2.76 2.98 -12.04
C ARG A 99 2.49 2.84 -13.54
N THR A 100 2.46 3.93 -14.30
CA THR A 100 2.24 3.94 -15.76
C THR A 100 3.53 3.88 -16.58
N TRP A 101 4.72 3.82 -15.97
CA TRP A 101 5.99 3.83 -16.71
C TRP A 101 6.28 2.50 -17.42
N ARG A 102 5.60 1.42 -17.04
CA ARG A 102 5.74 0.08 -17.63
C ARG A 102 4.39 -0.49 -17.95
N ASP A 103 4.35 -1.40 -18.92
CA ASP A 103 3.18 -2.20 -19.23
C ASP A 103 2.88 -3.21 -18.12
N GLN A 104 1.63 -3.69 -18.07
CA GLN A 104 1.14 -4.59 -17.03
C GLN A 104 2.00 -5.86 -16.89
N SER A 105 2.39 -6.47 -18.01
CA SER A 105 3.18 -7.70 -18.04
C SER A 105 4.61 -7.48 -17.52
N ASP A 106 5.19 -6.31 -17.76
CA ASP A 106 6.54 -5.95 -17.32
C ASP A 106 6.63 -5.77 -15.81
N TRP A 107 5.56 -5.30 -15.15
CA TRP A 107 5.51 -5.26 -13.70
C TRP A 107 5.69 -6.63 -13.06
N LYS A 108 5.15 -7.69 -13.69
CA LYS A 108 5.24 -9.06 -13.20
C LYS A 108 6.61 -9.72 -13.45
N LYS A 109 7.51 -9.08 -14.21
CA LYS A 109 8.87 -9.58 -14.47
C LYS A 109 9.84 -9.39 -13.30
N GLY A 110 9.33 -9.19 -12.08
CA GLY A 110 10.14 -9.11 -10.86
C GLY A 110 10.65 -7.71 -10.52
N VAL A 111 9.88 -6.67 -10.86
CA VAL A 111 10.20 -5.29 -10.45
C VAL A 111 10.00 -5.13 -8.94
N TRP A 112 10.93 -4.45 -8.31
CA TRP A 112 10.89 -4.08 -6.90
C TRP A 112 10.57 -2.61 -6.72
N ILE A 113 9.81 -2.27 -5.68
CA ILE A 113 9.46 -0.89 -5.34
C ILE A 113 9.84 -0.63 -3.89
N ALA A 114 10.61 0.42 -3.67
CA ALA A 114 11.08 0.84 -2.36
C ALA A 114 10.51 2.21 -1.96
N GLY A 115 10.00 2.29 -0.74
CA GLY A 115 9.66 3.57 -0.12
C GLY A 115 10.66 3.94 0.95
N LEU A 116 11.32 5.07 0.79
CA LEU A 116 12.16 5.66 1.82
C LEU A 116 11.43 6.79 2.52
N THR A 117 11.75 7.03 3.78
CA THR A 117 11.26 8.20 4.53
C THR A 117 12.41 9.03 5.05
N ASN A 118 12.21 10.34 5.18
CA ASN A 118 13.13 11.18 5.94
C ASN A 118 12.99 10.86 7.44
N LEU A 119 14.12 10.72 8.11
CA LEU A 119 14.29 10.43 9.52
C LEU A 119 14.88 11.63 10.27
N GLY A 120 15.63 12.47 9.58
CA GLY A 120 16.33 13.60 10.18
C GLY A 120 15.43 14.81 10.38
N THR A 121 15.65 15.52 11.47
CA THR A 121 14.97 16.77 11.83
C THR A 121 15.71 17.99 11.31
N VAL A 122 17.06 17.97 11.41
CA VAL A 122 17.93 19.09 11.02
C VAL A 122 18.61 18.84 9.67
N LYS A 123 19.17 17.63 9.48
CA LYS A 123 19.83 17.23 8.23
C LYS A 123 19.04 16.09 7.59
N PRO A 124 18.96 16.02 6.25
CA PRO A 124 18.29 14.92 5.59
C PRO A 124 18.96 13.59 5.93
N GLU A 125 18.18 12.64 6.40
CA GLU A 125 18.62 11.28 6.70
C GLU A 125 17.52 10.34 6.26
N TYR A 126 17.80 9.38 5.38
CA TYR A 126 16.74 8.57 4.79
C TYR A 126 16.82 7.12 5.27
N GLY A 127 15.68 6.59 5.70
CA GLY A 127 15.50 5.20 6.09
C GLY A 127 14.59 4.44 5.14
N LEU A 128 14.81 3.13 5.00
CA LEU A 128 13.89 2.26 4.30
C LEU A 128 12.63 2.03 5.15
N PHE A 129 11.46 2.32 4.60
CA PHE A 129 10.18 2.02 5.25
C PHE A 129 9.59 0.72 4.73
N TYR A 130 9.62 0.51 3.42
CA TYR A 130 9.16 -0.74 2.81
C TYR A 130 9.92 -1.05 1.53
N LEU A 131 9.90 -2.34 1.17
CA LEU A 131 10.36 -2.85 -0.10
C LEU A 131 9.42 -3.97 -0.53
N MET A 132 8.77 -3.83 -1.67
CA MET A 132 7.87 -4.85 -2.21
C MET A 132 8.37 -5.35 -3.56
N ARG A 133 8.33 -6.67 -3.77
CA ARG A 133 8.37 -7.24 -5.12
C ARG A 133 6.96 -7.25 -5.68
N VAL A 134 6.76 -6.68 -6.87
CA VAL A 134 5.45 -6.71 -7.52
C VAL A 134 5.11 -8.15 -7.88
N GLY A 135 4.02 -8.66 -7.29
CA GLY A 135 3.48 -9.99 -7.57
C GLY A 135 2.43 -9.94 -8.67
N ASP A 136 1.55 -8.93 -8.60
CA ASP A 136 0.53 -8.69 -9.61
C ASP A 136 0.39 -7.21 -9.94
N ALA A 137 -0.10 -6.95 -11.15
CA ALA A 137 -0.50 -5.65 -11.65
C ALA A 137 -1.88 -5.79 -12.31
N PHE A 138 -2.77 -4.83 -12.08
CA PHE A 138 -4.13 -4.80 -12.63
C PHE A 138 -4.39 -3.48 -13.33
N GLU A 139 -5.16 -3.48 -14.42
CA GLU A 139 -5.47 -2.26 -15.16
C GLU A 139 -6.46 -1.36 -14.43
N SER A 140 -7.45 -1.96 -13.76
CA SER A 140 -8.50 -1.26 -13.04
C SER A 140 -8.76 -1.86 -11.66
N HIS A 141 -9.45 -1.08 -10.81
CA HIS A 141 -9.94 -1.56 -9.52
C HIS A 141 -10.90 -2.74 -9.70
N PHE A 142 -11.76 -2.70 -10.72
CA PHE A 142 -12.65 -3.82 -11.06
C PHE A 142 -11.88 -5.11 -11.38
N ASP A 143 -10.81 -5.04 -12.18
CA ASP A 143 -9.98 -6.21 -12.51
C ASP A 143 -9.30 -6.77 -11.25
N LEU A 144 -8.80 -5.90 -10.37
CA LEU A 144 -8.24 -6.31 -9.07
C LEU A 144 -9.28 -7.02 -8.21
N TRP A 145 -10.50 -6.49 -8.14
CA TRP A 145 -11.59 -7.12 -7.40
C TRP A 145 -11.97 -8.47 -7.99
N ASN A 146 -12.19 -8.58 -9.29
CA ASN A 146 -12.59 -9.85 -9.90
C ASN A 146 -11.51 -10.93 -9.85
N ALA A 147 -10.24 -10.56 -10.03
CA ALA A 147 -9.15 -11.51 -9.95
C ALA A 147 -8.96 -12.10 -8.55
N ARG A 148 -9.50 -11.44 -7.51
CA ARG A 148 -9.28 -11.80 -6.10
C ARG A 148 -10.56 -12.17 -5.36
N TYR A 149 -11.73 -11.74 -5.83
CA TYR A 149 -13.04 -12.16 -5.31
C TYR A 149 -13.46 -13.56 -5.74
N SER A 150 -12.90 -14.09 -6.82
CA SER A 150 -13.08 -15.50 -7.20
C SER A 150 -12.53 -16.46 -6.14
N LEU A 151 -11.75 -15.96 -5.18
CA LEU A 151 -11.15 -16.75 -4.11
C LEU A 151 -11.89 -16.46 -2.80
N LYS A 152 -12.62 -17.46 -2.27
CA LYS A 152 -13.24 -17.45 -0.92
C LYS A 152 -12.18 -17.54 0.21
N ASP A 153 -10.99 -17.00 0.01
CA ASP A 153 -9.80 -17.27 0.83
C ASP A 153 -9.27 -16.02 1.55
N GLU A 154 -8.08 -16.15 2.15
CA GLU A 154 -7.31 -15.11 2.84
C GLU A 154 -7.26 -13.78 2.05
N TYR A 155 -7.28 -13.82 0.71
CA TYR A 155 -7.18 -12.64 -0.15
C TYR A 155 -8.47 -11.81 -0.20
N GLY A 156 -9.64 -12.41 -0.01
CA GLY A 156 -10.90 -11.66 0.09
C GLY A 156 -10.90 -10.72 1.30
N MET A 157 -10.40 -11.20 2.45
CA MET A 157 -10.22 -10.39 3.65
C MET A 157 -9.16 -9.30 3.46
N THR A 158 -8.09 -9.59 2.71
CA THR A 158 -7.06 -8.61 2.35
C THR A 158 -7.65 -7.38 1.66
N LEU A 159 -8.51 -7.56 0.66
CA LEU A 159 -9.09 -6.44 -0.07
C LEU A 159 -10.08 -5.64 0.79
N GLN A 160 -10.87 -6.31 1.62
CA GLN A 160 -11.78 -5.65 2.56
C GLN A 160 -11.06 -4.71 3.53
N ALA A 161 -9.85 -5.06 3.96
CA ALA A 161 -9.04 -4.21 4.83
C ALA A 161 -8.53 -2.93 4.14
N LYS A 162 -8.63 -2.83 2.81
CA LYS A 162 -8.05 -1.75 2.00
C LYS A 162 -9.10 -0.85 1.33
N VAL A 163 -10.38 -1.10 1.58
CA VAL A 163 -11.44 -0.44 0.81
C VAL A 163 -11.64 1.00 1.27
N ALA A 164 -11.51 1.93 0.32
CA ALA A 164 -11.54 3.37 0.59
C ALA A 164 -12.91 3.87 1.09
N HIS A 165 -14.03 3.20 0.75
CA HIS A 165 -15.35 3.57 1.25
C HIS A 165 -15.57 3.19 2.73
N ARG A 166 -14.79 2.25 3.26
CA ARG A 166 -14.90 1.78 4.65
C ARG A 166 -13.87 2.43 5.57
N HIS A 167 -12.68 2.70 5.04
CA HIS A 167 -11.56 3.22 5.81
C HIS A 167 -10.92 4.42 5.11
N PHE A 168 -10.64 5.49 5.87
CA PHE A 168 -10.09 6.73 5.31
C PHE A 168 -8.65 6.59 4.81
N LEU A 169 -7.92 5.54 5.22
CA LEU A 169 -6.61 5.13 4.65
C LEU A 169 -6.70 4.01 3.60
N GLY A 170 -7.91 3.59 3.21
CA GLY A 170 -8.08 2.59 2.16
C GLY A 170 -7.59 3.12 0.81
N ASP A 171 -6.97 2.28 0.00
CA ASP A 171 -6.47 2.63 -1.34
C ASP A 171 -7.17 1.88 -2.47
N ILE A 172 -8.23 1.12 -2.17
CA ILE A 172 -8.98 0.35 -3.16
C ILE A 172 -10.43 0.85 -3.26
N PHE A 173 -10.87 1.23 -4.45
CA PHE A 173 -12.27 1.60 -4.72
C PHE A 173 -13.11 0.38 -5.06
N PHE A 174 -14.30 0.28 -4.48
CA PHE A 174 -15.21 -0.86 -4.64
C PHE A 174 -16.20 -0.61 -5.79
N PRO A 175 -16.33 -1.50 -6.79
CA PRO A 175 -17.26 -1.33 -7.90
C PRO A 175 -18.71 -1.49 -7.41
N LYS A 176 -19.61 -0.59 -7.81
CA LYS A 176 -21.03 -0.60 -7.42
C LYS A 176 -21.80 -1.77 -8.02
N SER A 177 -21.36 -2.24 -9.18
CA SER A 177 -22.01 -3.31 -9.93
C SER A 177 -20.97 -4.23 -10.58
N SER A 178 -21.42 -5.42 -10.95
CA SER A 178 -20.66 -6.38 -11.75
C SER A 178 -21.62 -7.07 -12.74
N PRO A 179 -21.24 -7.26 -14.02
CA PRO A 179 -19.94 -6.92 -14.60
C PRO A 179 -19.81 -5.44 -15.00
N LEU A 180 -18.57 -4.92 -15.04
CA LEU A 180 -18.19 -3.68 -15.73
C LEU A 180 -17.36 -4.06 -16.96
N LEU A 181 -17.71 -3.55 -18.13
CA LEU A 181 -17.08 -3.93 -19.40
C LEU A 181 -16.35 -2.75 -20.06
N GLY A 182 -15.32 -3.06 -20.84
CA GLY A 182 -14.64 -2.07 -21.70
C GLY A 182 -14.12 -0.84 -20.94
N ARG A 183 -14.72 0.33 -21.18
CA ARG A 183 -14.33 1.60 -20.56
C ARG A 183 -14.97 1.82 -19.19
N ASP A 184 -16.06 1.13 -18.87
CA ASP A 184 -16.83 1.32 -17.64
C ASP A 184 -16.02 1.01 -16.39
N ARG A 185 -15.07 0.09 -16.49
CA ARG A 185 -14.11 -0.23 -15.41
C ARG A 185 -13.18 0.93 -15.05
N PHE A 186 -13.11 1.99 -15.84
CA PHE A 186 -12.29 3.19 -15.58
C PHE A 186 -13.13 4.43 -15.24
N LEU A 187 -14.46 4.29 -15.19
CA LEU A 187 -15.39 5.38 -14.88
C LEU A 187 -15.58 5.48 -13.36
N PRO A 188 -15.17 6.58 -12.69
CA PRO A 188 -15.31 6.76 -11.25
C PRO A 188 -16.74 6.57 -10.74
N GLU A 189 -17.74 6.99 -11.51
CA GLU A 189 -19.17 6.85 -11.19
C GLU A 189 -19.61 5.41 -10.93
N ASN A 190 -18.88 4.41 -11.45
CA ASN A 190 -19.12 2.99 -11.24
C ASN A 190 -18.51 2.46 -9.94
N TYR A 191 -17.90 3.30 -9.12
CA TYR A 191 -17.28 2.92 -7.84
C TYR A 191 -17.91 3.66 -6.67
N LEU A 192 -17.95 3.01 -5.50
CA LEU A 192 -18.32 3.64 -4.24
C LEU A 192 -17.33 4.73 -3.90
N ARG A 193 -17.85 5.88 -3.47
CA ARG A 193 -17.04 7.01 -3.01
C ARG A 193 -16.21 6.58 -1.79
N PRO A 194 -14.97 7.08 -1.67
CA PRO A 194 -14.22 6.89 -0.43
C PRO A 194 -14.93 7.57 0.75
N LYS A 195 -14.59 7.17 1.96
CA LYS A 195 -15.10 7.81 3.18
C LYS A 195 -14.78 9.31 3.14
N GLU A 196 -15.82 10.15 3.16
CA GLU A 196 -15.65 11.60 2.91
C GLU A 196 -14.84 12.29 4.02
N GLU A 197 -15.02 11.86 5.26
CA GLU A 197 -14.28 12.41 6.38
C GLU A 197 -12.86 11.80 6.47
N GLY A 198 -11.85 12.65 6.29
CA GLY A 198 -10.44 12.31 6.53
C GLY A 198 -9.71 11.60 5.38
N HIS A 199 -10.39 11.20 4.30
CA HIS A 199 -9.72 10.54 3.18
C HIS A 199 -8.92 11.54 2.32
N SER A 200 -7.63 11.24 2.10
CA SER A 200 -6.70 12.18 1.44
C SER A 200 -7.05 12.50 -0.01
N HIS A 201 -7.87 11.67 -0.67
CA HIS A 201 -8.31 11.86 -2.06
C HIS A 201 -9.78 12.31 -2.18
N SER A 202 -10.45 12.61 -1.06
CA SER A 202 -11.83 13.10 -1.05
C SER A 202 -12.00 14.14 0.06
N GLN A 203 -11.33 15.28 -0.13
CA GLN A 203 -11.40 16.39 0.81
C GLN A 203 -12.56 17.31 0.46
N ARG A 204 -13.14 18.02 1.44
CA ARG A 204 -14.23 18.98 1.22
C ARG A 204 -13.96 19.99 0.09
N ARG A 205 -12.71 20.44 -0.05
CA ARG A 205 -12.30 21.37 -1.13
C ARG A 205 -12.19 20.71 -2.51
N ASN A 206 -11.92 19.40 -2.55
CA ASN A 206 -11.71 18.63 -3.77
C ASN A 206 -12.36 17.23 -3.64
N PRO A 207 -13.70 17.13 -3.54
CA PRO A 207 -14.39 15.89 -3.21
C PRO A 207 -14.23 14.80 -4.28
N ASN A 208 -13.87 15.18 -5.50
CA ASN A 208 -13.73 14.28 -6.64
C ASN A 208 -12.26 13.98 -7.00
N GLN A 209 -11.29 14.29 -6.14
CA GLN A 209 -9.88 14.06 -6.45
C GLN A 209 -9.57 12.56 -6.67
N TRP A 210 -10.28 11.68 -5.97
CA TRP A 210 -10.20 10.22 -6.10
C TRP A 210 -10.57 9.70 -7.51
N HIS A 211 -11.28 10.50 -8.32
CA HIS A 211 -11.57 10.14 -9.71
C HIS A 211 -10.29 9.90 -10.52
N LYS A 212 -9.21 10.59 -10.18
CA LYS A 212 -7.90 10.41 -10.83
C LYS A 212 -7.29 9.05 -10.50
N ASP A 213 -7.59 8.50 -9.33
CA ASP A 213 -7.03 7.24 -8.86
C ASP A 213 -7.71 6.04 -9.52
N VAL A 214 -9.00 6.17 -9.87
CA VAL A 214 -9.72 5.18 -10.68
C VAL A 214 -9.26 5.18 -12.14
N ARG A 215 -8.73 6.31 -12.63
CA ARG A 215 -8.37 6.50 -14.03
C ARG A 215 -6.95 6.04 -14.31
N ARG A 216 -6.82 5.05 -15.22
CA ARG A 216 -5.64 4.74 -16.04
C ARG A 216 -4.28 4.78 -15.31
N ALA A 217 -4.15 4.01 -14.24
CA ALA A 217 -2.85 3.60 -13.71
C ALA A 217 -2.90 2.20 -13.14
N TYR A 218 -1.88 1.40 -13.43
CA TYR A 218 -1.83 0.02 -12.96
C TYR A 218 -1.83 -0.07 -11.44
N LEU A 219 -2.69 -0.91 -10.87
CA LEU A 219 -2.77 -1.19 -9.45
C LEU A 219 -1.76 -2.29 -9.13
N LEU A 220 -0.78 -1.98 -8.29
CA LEU A 220 0.31 -2.90 -8.00
C LEU A 220 0.07 -3.59 -6.66
N VAL A 221 0.17 -4.92 -6.66
CA VAL A 221 0.03 -5.76 -5.46
C VAL A 221 1.36 -6.48 -5.24
N GLY A 222 1.94 -6.29 -4.05
CA GLY A 222 3.17 -6.94 -3.66
C GLY A 222 2.97 -8.42 -3.33
N ASP A 223 3.95 -9.25 -3.69
CA ASP A 223 4.03 -10.63 -3.21
C ASP A 223 4.30 -10.61 -1.70
N PRO A 224 3.40 -11.12 -0.84
CA PRO A 224 3.56 -11.04 0.60
C PRO A 224 4.75 -11.84 1.14
N LYS A 225 5.25 -12.85 0.39
CA LYS A 225 6.44 -13.62 0.76
C LYS A 225 7.73 -12.88 0.42
N LEU A 226 7.68 -11.97 -0.56
CA LEU A 226 8.82 -11.20 -1.08
C LEU A 226 8.60 -9.69 -0.90
N SER A 227 7.86 -9.31 0.15
CA SER A 227 7.67 -7.93 0.56
C SER A 227 8.06 -7.76 2.03
N PHE A 228 8.63 -6.61 2.35
CA PHE A 228 9.27 -6.29 3.62
C PHE A 228 8.83 -4.90 4.07
N ILE A 229 8.68 -4.72 5.37
CA ILE A 229 8.31 -3.45 5.97
C ILE A 229 9.03 -3.26 7.30
N TRP A 230 9.32 -2.01 7.65
CA TRP A 230 10.05 -1.65 8.85
C TRP A 230 9.20 -0.71 9.71
N ASP A 231 8.95 -1.13 10.96
CA ASP A 231 8.30 -0.29 11.98
C ASP A 231 9.31 0.57 12.75
N LYS A 232 10.60 0.34 12.55
CA LYS A 232 11.73 1.07 13.11
C LYS A 232 12.74 1.35 11.99
N PRO A 233 13.47 2.46 12.05
CA PRO A 233 14.39 2.85 10.98
C PRO A 233 15.70 2.04 10.99
N GLU A 234 15.64 0.70 10.89
CA GLU A 234 16.81 -0.18 11.03
C GLU A 234 17.83 -0.03 9.89
N LEU A 235 17.36 0.33 8.69
CA LEU A 235 18.17 0.48 7.48
C LEU A 235 18.20 1.95 7.06
N ARG A 236 19.38 2.55 7.09
CA ARG A 236 19.61 3.94 6.66
C ARG A 236 20.48 4.00 5.43
N LEU A 237 20.25 4.99 4.56
CA LEU A 237 21.16 5.25 3.46
C LEU A 237 22.55 5.66 4.00
N LYS A 238 23.61 5.19 3.32
CA LYS A 238 24.99 5.61 3.59
C LYS A 238 25.21 7.09 3.23
N LYS A 239 24.47 7.60 2.24
CA LYS A 239 24.53 8.99 1.77
C LYS A 239 23.35 9.80 2.29
N ASP A 240 23.61 11.04 2.66
CA ASP A 240 22.62 11.96 3.23
C ASP A 240 21.67 12.56 2.18
N ARG A 241 21.81 12.20 0.90
CA ARG A 241 20.97 12.69 -0.18
C ARG A 241 20.41 11.54 -1.02
N HIS A 242 19.09 11.57 -1.21
CA HIS A 242 18.39 10.71 -2.15
C HIS A 242 17.48 11.57 -3.01
N ALA A 243 17.54 11.39 -4.34
CA ALA A 243 16.60 12.05 -5.24
C ALA A 243 15.15 11.66 -4.90
N ARG A 244 14.16 12.48 -5.26
CA ARG A 244 12.74 12.15 -4.97
C ARG A 244 12.34 10.76 -5.50
N THR A 245 12.95 10.36 -6.60
CA THR A 245 12.85 9.04 -7.23
C THR A 245 14.23 8.62 -7.74
N LYS A 246 14.58 7.33 -7.61
CA LYS A 246 15.82 6.75 -8.14
C LYS A 246 15.57 5.31 -8.56
N LYS A 247 16.19 4.88 -9.66
CA LYS A 247 16.17 3.48 -10.10
C LYS A 247 17.53 2.85 -9.82
N TYR A 248 17.52 1.57 -9.48
CA TYR A 248 18.69 0.73 -9.29
C TYR A 248 18.54 -0.48 -10.22
N ARG A 249 19.64 -0.92 -10.82
CA ARG A 249 19.62 -2.01 -11.81
C ARG A 249 19.30 -3.36 -11.18
N SER A 250 19.62 -3.52 -9.90
CA SER A 250 19.40 -4.73 -9.13
C SER A 250 19.07 -4.43 -7.67
N VAL A 251 18.52 -5.43 -6.96
CA VAL A 251 18.31 -5.36 -5.51
C VAL A 251 19.66 -5.37 -4.79
N ALA A 252 20.65 -6.07 -5.33
CA ALA A 252 22.01 -6.05 -4.80
C ALA A 252 22.60 -4.63 -4.80
N GLU A 253 22.51 -3.91 -5.93
CA GLU A 253 22.95 -2.51 -6.02
C GLU A 253 22.18 -1.62 -5.05
N PHE A 254 20.86 -1.79 -4.96
CA PHE A 254 20.02 -1.06 -4.02
C PHE A 254 20.48 -1.28 -2.56
N LEU A 255 20.81 -2.51 -2.19
CA LEU A 255 21.21 -2.86 -0.83
C LEU A 255 22.58 -2.33 -0.44
N GLU A 256 23.49 -2.16 -1.39
CA GLU A 256 24.79 -1.53 -1.14
C GLU A 256 24.68 -0.05 -0.75
N ALA A 257 23.54 0.59 -1.03
CA ALA A 257 23.28 1.96 -0.59
C ALA A 257 22.98 2.08 0.91
N PHE A 258 22.76 0.98 1.63
CA PHE A 258 22.30 0.98 3.03
C PHE A 258 23.37 0.53 4.04
N LYS A 259 23.23 1.04 5.27
CA LYS A 259 23.92 0.59 6.48
C LYS A 259 22.91 0.18 7.56
N SER A 260 23.30 -0.77 8.41
CA SER A 260 22.56 -1.16 9.61
C SER A 260 22.80 -0.13 10.72
N LEU A 261 21.78 0.13 11.54
CA LEU A 261 21.94 0.90 12.78
C LEU A 261 22.45 0.10 13.97
N LYS A 262 22.33 -1.22 13.91
CA LYS A 262 22.91 -2.13 14.91
C LYS A 262 24.28 -2.55 14.38
N SER A 263 25.32 -1.86 14.83
CA SER A 263 26.71 -2.32 14.87
C SER A 263 27.07 -2.46 16.34
#